data_AF-A0A5C9BBB3-F1
#
_entry.id   AF-A0A5C9BBB3-F1
#
_cell.length_a   1.000
_cell.length_b   1.000
_cell.length_c   1.000
_cell.angle_alpha   90.00
_cell.angle_beta   90.00
_cell.angle_gamma   90.00
#
_symmetry.space_group_name_H-M   'P 1'
#
loop_
_entity.id
_entity.type
_entity.pdbx_description
1 polymer ?
#
loop_
_entity_poly.entity_id
_entity_poly.type
_entity_poly.pdbx_seq_one_letter_code
_entity_poly.pdbx_strand_id
1 'polypeptide(L)'
;MRWLLNALSTSVGRKVVMSITGLLLCGFLVAHLAGNLLLYVPDGGHSYNEYAHALHKQVALLAVAEIGLFGLFIAHIVIALQVSAENRAARKVGYAVTRSKQEGRIAMEGFRPDAGIHSPAPDGLQV
;
A
#
# COMPACT_ATOMS: atom_id res chain seq x y z
N MET A 1 31.80 -14.48 -0.93
CA MET A 1 30.52 -14.12 -1.55
C MET A 1 30.26 -12.60 -1.45
N ARG A 2 30.98 -11.76 -2.21
CA ARG A 2 30.77 -10.28 -2.18
C ARG A 2 29.89 -9.80 -3.34
N TRP A 3 29.80 -10.56 -4.42
CA TRP A 3 29.04 -10.21 -5.62
C TRP A 3 27.51 -10.20 -5.40
N LEU A 4 26.98 -11.14 -4.61
CA LEU A 4 25.57 -11.19 -4.20
C LEU A 4 25.17 -9.99 -3.33
N LEU A 5 26.04 -9.59 -2.39
CA LEU A 5 25.82 -8.40 -1.56
C LEU A 5 25.86 -7.11 -2.40
N ASN A 6 26.73 -7.04 -3.41
CA ASN A 6 26.81 -5.91 -4.34
C ASN A 6 25.57 -5.84 -5.26
N ALA A 7 25.06 -6.98 -5.73
CA ALA A 7 23.83 -7.03 -6.53
C ALA A 7 22.60 -6.59 -5.70
N LEU A 8 22.54 -6.98 -4.43
CA LEU A 8 21.51 -6.57 -3.48
C LEU A 8 21.64 -5.11 -3.01
N SER A 9 22.83 -4.52 -3.11
CA SER A 9 23.09 -3.11 -2.75
C SER A 9 22.62 -2.10 -3.82
N THR A 10 22.33 -2.57 -5.04
CA THR A 10 21.78 -1.75 -6.12
C THR A 10 20.43 -1.12 -5.74
N SER A 11 20.04 -0.03 -6.41
CA SER A 11 18.74 0.64 -6.17
C SER A 11 17.53 -0.30 -6.38
N VAL A 12 17.69 -1.32 -7.23
CA VAL A 12 16.70 -2.37 -7.46
C VAL A 12 16.73 -3.39 -6.32
N GLY A 13 17.91 -3.86 -5.92
CA GLY A 13 18.07 -4.80 -4.80
C GLY A 13 17.46 -4.31 -3.50
N ARG A 14 17.64 -3.02 -3.17
CA ARG A 14 17.02 -2.40 -1.98
C ARG A 14 15.49 -2.36 -2.04
N LYS A 15 14.88 -2.13 -3.21
CA LYS A 15 13.43 -2.17 -3.38
C LYS A 15 12.90 -3.60 -3.24
N VAL A 16 13.62 -4.60 -3.75
CA VAL A 16 13.24 -6.01 -3.60
C VAL A 16 13.29 -6.41 -2.13
N VAL A 17 14.38 -6.08 -1.41
CA VAL A 17 14.48 -6.34 0.04
C VAL A 17 13.36 -5.64 0.81
N MET A 18 13.06 -4.37 0.50
CA MET A 18 11.94 -3.64 1.10
C MET A 18 10.58 -4.33 0.87
N SER A 19 10.36 -4.86 -0.33
CA SER A 19 9.11 -5.57 -0.69
C SER A 19 8.97 -6.88 0.10
N ILE A 20 10.07 -7.63 0.21
CA ILE A 20 10.09 -8.91 0.93
C ILE A 20 9.87 -8.68 2.43
N THR A 21 10.52 -7.69 3.04
CA THR A 21 10.30 -7.39 4.47
C THR A 21 8.85 -6.97 4.73
N GLY A 22 8.24 -6.20 3.83
CA GLY A 22 6.82 -5.85 3.91
C GLY A 22 5.90 -7.06 3.78
N LEU A 23 6.16 -7.96 2.83
CA LEU A 23 5.36 -9.18 2.63
C LEU A 23 5.42 -10.10 3.86
N LEU A 24 6.58 -10.24 4.49
CA LEU A 24 6.72 -10.99 5.73
C LEU A 24 5.89 -10.40 6.87
N LEU A 25 5.90 -9.06 7.03
CA LEU A 25 5.07 -8.38 8.03
C LEU A 25 3.58 -8.54 7.75
N CYS A 26 3.16 -8.47 6.48
CA CYS A 26 1.77 -8.74 6.10
C CYS A 26 1.35 -10.18 6.42
N GLY A 27 2.21 -11.17 6.12
CA GLY A 27 1.94 -12.57 6.44
C GLY A 27 1.77 -12.79 7.95
N PHE A 28 2.62 -12.17 8.77
CA PHE A 28 2.45 -12.17 10.22
C PHE A 28 1.11 -11.54 10.63
N LEU A 29 0.73 -10.41 10.04
CA LEU A 29 -0.51 -9.72 10.38
C LEU A 29 -1.75 -10.59 10.09
N VAL A 30 -1.74 -11.33 8.98
CA VAL A 30 -2.81 -12.28 8.64
C VAL A 30 -2.89 -13.41 9.67
N ALA A 31 -1.75 -14.03 10.02
CA ALA A 31 -1.72 -15.08 11.03
C ALA A 31 -2.14 -14.58 12.42
N HIS A 32 -1.71 -13.38 12.79
CA HIS A 32 -2.07 -12.74 14.05
C HIS A 32 -3.57 -12.46 14.13
N LEU A 33 -4.14 -11.89 13.05
CA LEU A 33 -5.58 -11.65 12.96
C LEU A 33 -6.35 -12.96 13.01
N ALA A 34 -5.91 -14.00 12.28
CA ALA A 34 -6.53 -15.32 12.33
C ALA A 34 -6.57 -15.89 13.76
N GLY A 35 -5.47 -15.78 14.52
CA GLY A 35 -5.43 -16.14 15.95
C GLY A 35 -6.46 -15.38 16.79
N ASN A 36 -6.61 -14.07 16.57
CA ASN A 36 -7.61 -13.26 17.26
C ASN A 36 -9.05 -13.61 16.86
N LEU A 37 -9.28 -14.08 15.63
CA LEU A 37 -10.60 -14.51 15.18
C LEU A 37 -11.11 -15.73 15.96
N LEU A 38 -10.21 -16.56 16.53
CA LEU A 38 -10.62 -17.68 17.40
C LEU A 38 -11.39 -17.22 18.65
N LEU A 39 -11.26 -15.95 19.08
CA LEU A 39 -12.06 -15.39 20.18
C LEU A 39 -13.54 -15.21 19.82
N TYR A 40 -13.86 -15.06 18.54
CA TYR A 40 -15.24 -14.90 18.08
C TYR A 40 -15.96 -16.23 17.86
N VAL A 41 -15.24 -17.35 17.99
CA VAL A 41 -15.86 -18.68 17.88
C VAL A 41 -16.71 -18.92 19.14
N PRO A 42 -17.99 -19.33 19.01
CA PRO A 42 -18.92 -19.49 20.12
C PRO A 42 -18.65 -20.76 20.97
N ASP A 43 -17.39 -20.99 21.34
CA ASP A 43 -16.92 -22.14 22.13
C ASP A 43 -16.53 -21.73 23.56
N GLY A 44 -16.93 -20.53 23.99
CA GLY A 44 -16.55 -19.96 25.29
C GLY A 44 -15.04 -19.68 25.43
N GLY A 45 -14.32 -19.53 24.32
CA GLY A 45 -12.87 -19.27 24.30
C GLY A 45 -11.98 -20.50 24.32
N HIS A 46 -12.54 -21.72 24.26
CA HIS A 46 -11.75 -22.96 24.26
C HIS A 46 -10.74 -23.03 23.11
N SER A 47 -11.20 -22.78 21.88
CA SER A 47 -10.37 -22.75 20.67
C SER A 47 -9.20 -21.77 20.76
N TYR A 48 -9.43 -20.58 21.33
CA TYR A 48 -8.36 -19.60 21.58
C TYR A 48 -7.36 -20.09 22.63
N ASN A 49 -7.84 -20.72 23.71
CA ASN A 49 -7.00 -21.19 24.80
C ASN A 49 -6.11 -22.37 24.36
N GLU A 50 -6.64 -23.29 23.54
CA GLU A 50 -5.85 -24.37 22.95
C GLU A 50 -4.76 -23.82 22.01
N TYR A 51 -5.11 -22.84 21.17
CA TYR A 51 -4.15 -22.16 20.31
C TYR A 51 -3.03 -21.48 21.11
N ALA A 52 -3.39 -20.73 22.16
CA ALA A 52 -2.43 -20.07 23.03
C ALA A 52 -1.55 -21.08 23.78
N HIS A 53 -2.10 -22.21 24.22
CA HIS A 53 -1.35 -23.25 24.91
C HIS A 53 -0.37 -23.96 23.97
N ALA A 54 -0.78 -24.25 22.72
CA ALA A 54 0.08 -24.81 21.70
C ALA A 54 1.24 -23.87 21.31
N LEU A 55 0.97 -22.56 21.26
CA LEU A 55 1.98 -21.52 21.02
C LEU A 55 2.98 -21.43 22.19
N HIS A 56 2.49 -21.32 23.43
CA HIS A 56 3.34 -21.24 24.61
C HIS A 56 4.15 -22.51 24.85
N LYS A 57 3.68 -23.68 24.40
CA LYS A 57 4.48 -24.91 24.45
C LYS A 57 5.76 -24.81 23.60
N GLN A 58 5.79 -23.93 22.60
CA GLN A 58 6.93 -23.67 21.74
C GLN A 58 7.60 -22.32 22.06
N VAL A 59 7.93 -22.09 23.33
CA VAL A 59 8.58 -20.87 23.84
C VAL A 59 9.75 -20.40 22.97
N ALA A 60 10.59 -21.34 22.51
CA ALA A 60 11.75 -21.02 21.67
C ALA A 60 11.35 -20.40 20.32
N LEU A 61 10.33 -20.92 19.64
CA LEU A 61 9.84 -20.34 18.39
C LEU A 61 9.15 -18.99 18.63
N LEU A 62 8.44 -18.85 19.75
CA LEU A 62 7.78 -17.60 20.11
C LEU A 62 8.80 -16.48 20.34
N ALA A 63 9.88 -16.75 21.07
CA ALA A 63 10.96 -15.79 21.31
C ALA A 63 11.67 -15.38 20.02
N VAL A 64 11.91 -16.32 19.11
CA VAL A 64 12.49 -16.03 17.78
C VAL A 64 11.52 -15.19 16.95
N ALA A 65 10.22 -15.51 16.98
CA ALA A 65 9.21 -14.73 16.28
C ALA A 65 9.10 -13.31 16.84
N GLU A 66 9.11 -13.12 18.15
CA GLU A 66 9.04 -11.80 18.80
C GLU A 66 10.24 -10.93 18.44
N ILE A 67 11.46 -11.41 18.70
CA ILE A 67 12.69 -10.65 18.43
C ILE A 67 12.88 -10.47 16.92
N GLY A 68 12.62 -11.52 16.14
CA GLY A 68 12.74 -11.51 14.69
C GLY A 68 11.77 -10.53 14.04
N LEU A 69 10.51 -10.53 14.47
CA LEU A 69 9.50 -9.61 13.95
C LEU A 69 9.76 -8.17 14.39
N PHE A 70 10.21 -7.94 15.62
CA PHE A 70 10.63 -6.62 16.09
C PHE A 70 11.79 -6.08 15.25
N GLY A 71 12.82 -6.91 15.02
CA GLY A 71 13.94 -6.56 14.14
C GLY A 71 13.50 -6.30 12.69
N LEU A 72 12.61 -7.15 12.15
CA LEU A 72 12.06 -7.01 10.80
C LEU A 72 11.24 -5.72 10.65
N PHE A 73 10.45 -5.37 11.67
CA PHE A 73 9.66 -4.14 11.70
C PHE A 73 10.54 -2.90 11.66
N ILE A 74 11.58 -2.84 12.51
CA ILE A 74 12.55 -1.74 12.48
C ILE A 74 13.28 -1.68 11.13
N ALA A 75 13.77 -2.83 10.65
CA ALA A 75 14.48 -2.89 9.36
C ALA A 75 13.59 -2.42 8.20
N HIS A 76 12.32 -2.83 8.18
CA HIS A 76 11.35 -2.39 7.18
C HIS A 76 11.18 -0.86 7.20
N ILE A 77 10.98 -0.25 8.38
CA ILE A 77 10.83 1.21 8.51
C ILE A 77 12.07 1.94 8.01
N VAL A 78 13.27 1.51 8.43
CA VAL A 78 14.51 2.18 8.05
C VAL A 78 14.71 2.14 6.52
N ILE A 79 14.52 0.98 5.91
CA ILE A 79 14.66 0.82 4.45
C ILE A 79 13.56 1.59 3.72
N ALA A 80 12.33 1.60 4.24
CA ALA A 80 11.21 2.37 3.68
C ALA A 80 11.52 3.85 3.60
N LEU A 81 12.06 4.40 4.71
CA LEU A 81 12.42 5.81 4.81
C LEU A 81 13.58 6.15 3.88
N GLN A 82 14.62 5.32 3.83
CA GLN A 82 15.75 5.51 2.92
C GLN A 82 15.31 5.51 1.45
N VAL A 83 14.56 4.50 1.01
CA VAL A 83 14.07 4.40 -0.37
C VAL A 83 13.11 5.55 -0.69
N SER A 84 12.28 5.97 0.26
CA SER A 84 11.37 7.11 0.07
C SER A 84 12.12 8.43 -0.05
N ALA A 85 13.17 8.64 0.74
CA ALA A 85 14.03 9.82 0.69
C ALA A 85 14.82 9.85 -0.63
N GLU A 86 15.43 8.74 -1.04
CA GLU A 86 16.14 8.62 -2.33
C GLU A 86 15.21 8.88 -3.51
N ASN A 87 14.01 8.29 -3.49
CA ASN A 87 13.01 8.49 -4.53
C ASN A 87 12.44 9.92 -4.56
N ARG A 88 12.55 10.68 -3.46
CA ARG A 88 12.19 12.10 -3.40
C ARG A 88 13.34 12.99 -3.88
N ALA A 89 14.57 12.70 -3.49
CA ALA A 89 15.77 13.43 -3.93
C ALA A 89 16.04 13.26 -5.44
N ALA A 90 15.74 12.07 -6.00
CA ALA A 90 15.82 11.83 -7.44
C ALA A 90 14.75 12.59 -8.25
N ARG A 91 13.69 13.11 -7.61
CA ARG A 91 12.68 13.96 -8.26
C ARG A 91 13.16 15.42 -8.30
N LYS A 92 13.91 15.78 -9.35
CA LYS A 92 14.27 17.19 -9.65
C LYS A 92 13.10 18.04 -10.16
N VAL A 93 11.98 17.43 -10.57
CA VAL A 93 10.80 18.14 -11.08
C VAL A 93 9.57 17.59 -10.35
N GLY A 94 8.79 18.46 -9.71
CA GLY A 94 7.49 18.10 -9.13
C GLY A 94 6.54 17.60 -10.21
N TYR A 95 5.58 16.73 -9.87
CA TYR A 95 4.60 16.19 -10.81
C TYR A 95 3.94 17.34 -11.59
N ALA A 96 4.27 17.48 -12.88
CA ALA A 96 3.79 18.58 -13.72
C ALA A 96 2.29 18.48 -14.05
N VAL A 97 1.68 17.32 -13.82
CA VAL A 97 0.25 17.09 -14.06
C VAL A 97 -0.32 16.24 -12.93
N THR A 98 -1.06 16.87 -12.02
CA THR A 98 -2.05 16.11 -11.25
C THR A 98 -3.17 15.77 -12.22
N ARG A 99 -3.16 14.57 -12.80
CA ARG A 99 -4.31 14.10 -13.60
C ARG A 99 -5.44 13.83 -12.61
N SER A 100 -6.21 14.87 -12.29
CA SER A 100 -7.52 14.67 -11.71
C SER A 100 -8.30 13.82 -12.71
N LYS A 101 -8.86 12.69 -12.28
CA LYS A 101 -9.73 11.83 -13.09
C LYS A 101 -11.08 12.51 -13.40
N GLN A 102 -11.16 13.84 -13.37
CA GLN A 102 -12.40 14.61 -13.40
C GLN A 102 -12.64 15.32 -14.75
N GLU A 103 -11.72 15.21 -15.70
CA GLU A 103 -11.84 15.81 -17.05
C GLU A 103 -12.49 14.85 -18.07
N GLY A 104 -13.48 14.08 -17.63
CA GLY A 104 -14.32 13.26 -18.51
C GLY A 104 -15.82 13.52 -18.30
N ARG A 105 -16.19 14.35 -17.31
CA ARG A 105 -17.60 14.59 -16.95
C ARG A 105 -18.21 15.79 -17.67
N ILE A 106 -17.41 16.78 -18.10
CA ILE A 106 -17.93 18.01 -18.73
C ILE A 106 -18.10 17.86 -20.25
N ALA A 107 -17.50 16.84 -20.88
CA ALA A 107 -17.68 16.58 -22.31
C ALA A 107 -19.03 15.96 -22.69
N MET A 108 -19.87 15.57 -21.72
CA MET A 108 -21.19 14.99 -21.98
C MET A 108 -22.35 15.99 -21.85
N GLU A 109 -22.11 17.18 -21.30
CA GLU A 109 -23.18 18.20 -21.18
C GLU A 109 -23.39 19.00 -22.48
N GLY A 110 -22.46 18.93 -23.43
CA GLY A 110 -22.51 19.64 -24.71
C GLY A 110 -23.15 18.88 -25.88
N PHE A 111 -23.51 17.60 -25.73
CA PHE A 111 -24.24 16.85 -26.75
C PHE A 111 -25.70 16.71 -26.33
N ARG A 112 -26.42 17.80 -26.50
CA ARG A 112 -27.87 17.89 -26.41
C ARG A 112 -28.47 17.68 -27.81
N PRO A 113 -29.08 16.52 -28.11
CA PRO A 113 -29.69 16.27 -29.42
C PRO A 113 -30.94 17.14 -29.70
N ASP A 114 -31.34 18.01 -28.77
CA ASP A 114 -32.47 18.95 -28.87
C ASP A 114 -32.10 20.36 -29.37
N ALA A 115 -30.83 20.64 -29.69
CA ALA A 115 -30.41 21.95 -30.22
C ALA A 115 -30.67 22.09 -31.74
N GLY A 116 -31.94 22.06 -32.11
CA GLY A 116 -32.51 22.47 -33.41
C GLY A 116 -34.02 22.45 -33.26
N ILE A 117 -34.78 23.53 -33.32
CA ILE A 117 -34.76 24.63 -34.28
C ILE A 117 -35.19 25.90 -33.53
N HIS A 118 -34.29 26.84 -33.28
CA HIS A 118 -34.60 28.27 -33.23
C HIS A 118 -33.28 29.04 -33.30
N SER A 119 -32.93 29.44 -34.51
CA SER A 119 -31.99 30.53 -34.73
C SER A 119 -32.79 31.83 -34.67
N PRO A 120 -32.56 32.74 -33.71
CA PRO A 120 -32.79 34.14 -33.98
C PRO A 120 -31.58 34.66 -34.76
N ALA A 121 -31.85 35.19 -35.95
CA ALA A 121 -30.89 35.80 -36.85
C ALA A 121 -30.08 36.92 -36.17
N PRO A 122 -28.86 37.22 -36.63
CA PRO A 122 -28.15 38.41 -36.20
C PRO A 122 -28.76 39.62 -36.89
N ASP A 123 -29.72 40.28 -36.23
CA ASP A 123 -30.10 41.63 -36.60
C ASP A 123 -28.95 42.57 -36.24
N GLY A 124 -28.32 43.09 -37.31
CA GLY A 124 -27.27 44.07 -37.20
C GLY A 124 -27.79 45.44 -36.75
N LEU A 125 -26.80 46.26 -36.43
CA LEU A 125 -26.84 47.73 -36.48
C LEU A 125 -27.42 48.47 -35.25
N GLN A 126 -26.49 49.16 -34.56
CA GLN A 126 -26.62 50.49 -33.94
C GLN A 126 -27.72 50.71 -32.88
N VAL A 127 -27.34 50.79 -31.59
CA VAL A 127 -27.05 52.02 -30.80
C VAL A 127 -26.53 51.64 -29.41
#